data_AF-A0A6D2KQI5-F1
#
_entry.id   AF-A0A6D2KQI5-F1
#
_cell.length_a   1.000
_cell.length_b   1.000
_cell.length_c   1.000
_cell.angle_alpha   90.00
_cell.angle_beta   90.00
_cell.angle_gamma   90.00
#
_symmetry.space_group_name_H-M   'P 1'
#
loop_
_entity.id
_entity.type
_entity.pdbx_description
1 polymer ?
#
loop_
_entity_poly.entity_id
_entity_poly.type
_entity_poly.pdbx_seq_one_letter_code
_entity_poly.pdbx_strand_id
1 'polypeptide(L)'
;MLLDMLEYAHHHPLADHTNLLVASKDVPEQNTELFSVMQALKKRGYRVFFVVPDDLPESKLPSSDTASLIWRWTILFDGDEPLDNGSESEEDSDTDCEEESSSQVPQKRQNTKCCGGRGS
;
A
#
# COMPACT_ATOMS: atom_id res chain seq x y z
N MET A 1 -10.33 23.96 2.10
CA MET A 1 -9.52 22.76 1.77
C MET A 1 -8.51 23.03 0.66
N LEU A 2 -8.93 23.29 -0.59
CA LEU A 2 -7.96 23.48 -1.69
C LEU A 2 -6.99 24.64 -1.45
N LEU A 3 -7.50 25.79 -1.03
CA LEU A 3 -6.66 26.95 -0.71
C LEU A 3 -5.67 26.63 0.41
N ASP A 4 -6.11 25.93 1.46
CA ASP A 4 -5.25 25.54 2.58
C ASP A 4 -4.13 24.59 2.12
N MET A 5 -4.43 23.65 1.23
CA MET A 5 -3.42 22.75 0.64
C MET A 5 -2.38 23.53 -0.18
N LEU A 6 -2.83 24.49 -0.99
CA LEU A 6 -1.96 25.32 -1.82
C LEU A 6 -1.10 26.26 -0.97
N GLU A 7 -1.69 26.88 0.05
CA GLU A 7 -0.99 27.74 0.99
C GLU A 7 0.04 26.95 1.79
N TYR A 8 -0.32 25.76 2.28
CA TYR A 8 0.63 24.88 2.97
C TYR A 8 1.81 24.54 2.05
N ALA A 9 1.53 24.14 0.80
CA ALA A 9 2.55 23.78 -0.15
C ALA A 9 3.42 24.97 -0.59
N HIS A 10 2.88 26.18 -0.56
CA HIS A 10 3.64 27.40 -0.82
C HIS A 10 4.68 27.67 0.28
N HIS A 11 4.30 27.47 1.55
CA HIS A 11 5.19 27.64 2.69
C HIS A 11 6.19 26.48 2.87
N HIS A 12 5.94 25.32 2.26
CA HIS A 12 6.77 24.12 2.38
C HIS A 12 7.21 23.59 1.00
N PRO A 13 8.08 24.30 0.25
CA PRO A 13 8.39 23.96 -1.14
C PRO A 13 9.25 22.69 -1.32
N LEU A 14 9.98 22.25 -0.28
CA LEU A 14 10.89 21.09 -0.30
C LEU A 14 10.42 20.05 0.72
N ALA A 15 9.19 19.59 0.53
CA ALA A 15 8.51 18.71 1.47
C ALA A 15 8.77 17.23 1.16
N ASP A 16 10.01 16.89 0.80
CA ASP A 16 10.42 15.50 0.63
C ASP A 16 10.12 14.76 1.93
N HIS A 17 9.22 13.78 1.85
CA HIS A 17 8.72 12.97 2.97
C HIS A 17 7.63 13.60 3.84
N THR A 18 6.98 14.69 3.40
CA THR A 18 5.78 15.19 4.08
C THR A 18 4.55 14.38 3.69
N ASN A 19 3.85 13.88 4.70
CA ASN A 19 2.58 13.17 4.52
C ASN A 19 1.43 14.17 4.60
N LEU A 20 0.58 14.20 3.57
CA LEU A 20 -0.63 15.00 3.54
C LEU A 20 -1.84 14.09 3.52
N LEU A 21 -2.60 14.07 4.62
CA LEU A 21 -3.88 13.37 4.69
C LEU A 21 -5.01 14.32 4.29
N VAL A 22 -5.77 13.93 3.27
CA VAL A 22 -6.93 14.69 2.79
C VAL A 22 -8.16 13.81 2.97
N ALA A 23 -9.03 14.18 3.91
CA ALA A 23 -10.31 13.52 4.13
C ALA A 23 -11.42 14.39 3.53
N SER A 24 -12.19 13.83 2.59
CA SER A 24 -13.33 14.54 2.00
C SER A 24 -14.60 13.71 2.12
N LYS A 25 -15.71 14.37 2.47
CA LYS A 25 -17.05 13.77 2.42
C LYS A 25 -17.60 13.76 1.00
N ASP A 26 -17.39 14.85 0.29
CA ASP A 26 -17.88 15.00 -1.07
C ASP A 26 -16.70 14.81 -2.00
N VAL A 27 -16.60 13.60 -2.57
CA VAL A 27 -15.54 13.29 -3.53
C VAL A 27 -16.03 13.71 -4.91
N PRO A 28 -15.44 14.77 -5.48
CA PRO A 28 -15.86 15.26 -6.78
C PRO A 28 -15.52 14.25 -7.89
N GLU A 29 -16.06 14.46 -9.09
CA GLU A 29 -15.74 13.61 -10.24
C GLU A 29 -14.23 13.62 -10.56
N GLN A 30 -13.73 12.50 -11.07
CA GLN A 30 -12.36 12.38 -11.57
C GLN A 30 -12.17 13.44 -12.66
N ASN A 31 -11.14 14.30 -12.53
CA ASN A 31 -10.86 15.53 -13.32
C ASN A 31 -11.25 16.87 -12.69
N THR A 32 -11.59 16.89 -11.40
CA THR A 32 -11.72 18.15 -10.66
C THR A 32 -10.39 18.68 -10.15
N GLU A 33 -10.40 19.98 -9.83
CA GLU A 33 -9.25 20.74 -9.32
C GLU A 33 -8.56 20.06 -8.14
N LEU A 34 -9.32 19.35 -7.29
CA LEU A 34 -8.78 18.60 -6.16
C LEU A 34 -7.76 17.54 -6.60
N PHE A 35 -8.11 16.71 -7.57
CA PHE A 35 -7.23 15.66 -8.04
C PHE A 35 -6.01 16.26 -8.77
N SER A 36 -6.20 17.36 -9.50
CA SER A 36 -5.08 18.09 -10.12
C SER A 36 -4.09 18.63 -9.08
N VAL A 37 -4.59 19.21 -7.98
CA VAL A 37 -3.76 19.69 -6.88
C VAL A 37 -3.04 18.53 -6.18
N MET A 38 -3.74 17.45 -5.85
CA MET A 38 -3.13 16.27 -5.22
C MET A 38 -2.02 15.66 -6.08
N GLN A 39 -2.25 15.51 -7.39
CA GLN A 39 -1.23 15.02 -8.32
C GLN A 39 -0.03 15.97 -8.40
N ALA A 40 -0.25 17.29 -8.44
CA ALA A 40 0.83 18.28 -8.43
C ALA A 40 1.65 18.22 -7.13
N LEU A 41 1.02 17.97 -5.98
CA LEU A 41 1.69 17.78 -4.70
C LEU A 41 2.52 16.49 -4.71
N LYS A 42 1.98 15.37 -5.20
CA LYS A 42 2.77 14.13 -5.37
C LYS A 42 4.01 14.34 -6.23
N LYS A 43 3.88 15.05 -7.36
CA LYS A 43 5.02 15.39 -8.24
C LYS A 43 6.08 16.26 -7.54
N ARG A 44 5.72 16.95 -6.47
CA ARG A 44 6.63 17.75 -5.62
C ARG A 44 7.21 16.97 -4.43
N GLY A 45 7.00 15.65 -4.35
CA GLY A 45 7.59 14.80 -3.31
C GLY A 45 6.69 14.55 -2.08
N TYR A 46 5.47 15.09 -2.07
CA TYR A 46 4.51 14.83 -1.00
C TYR A 46 3.95 13.41 -1.09
N ARG A 47 3.77 12.77 0.08
CA ARG A 47 2.99 11.54 0.19
C ARG A 47 1.54 11.90 0.48
N VAL A 48 0.70 11.82 -0.54
CA VAL A 48 -0.71 12.20 -0.42
C VAL A 48 -1.53 10.97 -0.06
N PHE A 49 -2.22 11.02 1.08
CA PHE A 49 -3.18 10.01 1.52
C PHE A 49 -4.58 10.57 1.37
N PHE A 50 -5.49 9.78 0.82
CA PHE A 50 -6.86 10.21 0.58
C PHE A 50 -7.85 9.37 1.35
N VAL A 51 -8.79 10.01 2.02
CA VAL A 51 -9.82 9.32 2.80
C VAL A 51 -11.17 9.66 2.20
N VAL A 52 -11.87 8.63 1.73
CA VAL A 52 -13.14 8.72 1.04
C VAL A 52 -14.30 8.17 1.87
N PRO A 53 -15.54 8.58 1.58
CA PRO A 53 -16.72 7.98 2.19
C PRO A 53 -16.83 6.49 1.89
N ASP A 54 -17.47 5.75 2.79
CA ASP A 54 -17.66 4.31 2.65
C ASP A 54 -18.59 3.93 1.49
N ASP A 55 -19.48 4.84 1.08
CA ASP A 55 -20.44 4.66 -0.01
C ASP A 55 -19.89 5.05 -1.40
N LEU A 56 -18.65 5.57 -1.48
CA LEU A 56 -18.04 5.90 -2.76
C LEU A 56 -17.74 4.61 -3.56
N PRO A 57 -18.23 4.49 -4.81
CA PRO A 57 -17.95 3.33 -5.65
C PRO A 57 -16.47 3.28 -6.05
N GLU A 58 -15.93 2.08 -6.20
CA GLU A 58 -14.52 1.86 -6.54
C GLU A 58 -14.11 2.51 -7.87
N SER A 59 -15.02 2.57 -8.84
CA SER A 59 -14.81 3.25 -10.13
C SER A 59 -14.53 4.75 -9.99
N LYS A 60 -14.86 5.36 -8.85
CA LYS A 60 -14.60 6.77 -8.55
C LYS A 60 -13.38 6.98 -7.65
N LEU A 61 -12.71 5.92 -7.20
CA LEU A 61 -11.49 6.06 -6.42
C LEU A 61 -10.40 6.73 -7.26
N PRO A 62 -9.58 7.60 -6.66
CA PRO A 62 -8.45 8.17 -7.37
C PRO A 62 -7.42 7.09 -7.72
N SER A 63 -6.72 7.25 -8.83
CA SER A 63 -5.61 6.36 -9.19
C SER A 63 -4.39 6.55 -8.29
N SER A 64 -3.45 5.62 -8.38
CA SER A 64 -2.12 5.69 -7.74
C SER A 64 -1.34 6.94 -8.14
N ASP A 65 -1.57 7.51 -9.32
CA ASP A 65 -0.95 8.79 -9.72
C ASP A 65 -1.42 9.98 -8.88
N THR A 66 -2.60 9.89 -8.30
CA THR A 66 -3.27 10.99 -7.59
C THR A 66 -3.13 10.87 -6.09
N ALA A 67 -3.29 9.66 -5.54
CA ALA A 67 -3.13 9.36 -4.13
C ALA A 67 -2.16 8.20 -3.96
N SER A 68 -1.28 8.28 -2.95
CA SER A 68 -0.36 7.19 -2.62
C SER A 68 -1.06 6.06 -1.88
N LEU A 69 -1.95 6.41 -0.96
CA LEU A 69 -2.77 5.45 -0.21
C LEU A 69 -4.20 5.99 -0.11
N ILE A 70 -5.17 5.09 -0.11
CA ILE A 70 -6.58 5.43 -0.07
C ILE A 70 -7.23 4.67 1.07
N TRP A 71 -7.98 5.36 1.91
CA TRP A 71 -8.79 4.75 2.97
C TRP A 71 -10.26 5.05 2.78
N ARG A 72 -11.11 4.15 3.24
CA ARG A 72 -12.50 4.49 3.60
C ARG A 72 -12.54 5.01 5.03
N TRP A 73 -13.55 5.80 5.38
CA TRP A 73 -13.67 6.39 6.71
C TRP A 73 -13.70 5.35 7.82
N THR A 74 -14.53 4.30 7.67
CA THR A 74 -14.63 3.23 8.67
C THR A 74 -13.29 2.53 8.90
N ILE A 75 -12.65 2.08 7.82
CA ILE A 75 -11.32 1.44 7.84
C ILE A 75 -10.29 2.32 8.56
N LEU A 76 -10.24 3.62 8.26
CA LEU A 76 -9.32 4.54 8.93
C LEU A 76 -9.60 4.67 10.43
N PHE A 77 -10.87 4.73 10.83
CA PHE A 77 -11.27 4.86 12.24
C PHE A 77 -11.03 3.59 13.04
N ASP A 78 -11.18 2.42 12.41
CA ASP A 78 -10.91 1.13 13.01
C ASP A 78 -9.40 0.83 13.09
N GLY A 79 -8.57 1.61 12.39
CA GLY A 79 -7.12 1.49 12.40
C GLY A 79 -6.58 0.43 11.43
N ASP A 80 -7.38 0.06 10.44
CA ASP A 80 -7.07 -0.97 9.45
C ASP A 80 -6.25 -0.44 8.26
N GLU A 81 -5.82 -1.37 7.41
CA GLU A 81 -4.97 -1.11 6.25
C GLU A 81 -5.69 -0.37 5.11
N PRO A 82 -4.96 0.44 4.32
CA PRO A 82 -5.52 1.15 3.17
C PRO A 82 -6.04 0.20 2.10
N LEU A 83 -6.93 0.69 1.25
CA LEU A 83 -7.36 0.00 0.04
C LEU A 83 -6.15 -0.27 -0.85
N ASP A 84 -6.13 -1.47 -1.43
CA ASP A 84 -5.13 -1.86 -2.40
C ASP A 84 -5.32 -1.04 -3.69
N ASN A 85 -4.40 -0.12 -3.94
CA ASN A 85 -4.50 0.85 -5.03
C ASN A 85 -3.61 0.47 -6.23
N GLY A 86 -3.46 -0.83 -6.47
CA GLY A 86 -2.70 -1.36 -7.60
C GLY A 86 -1.21 -1.06 -7.52
N SER A 87 -0.65 -1.02 -6.30
CA SER A 87 0.79 -1.20 -6.18
C SER A 87 1.05 -2.65 -6.48
N GLU A 88 1.66 -2.94 -7.63
CA GLU A 88 2.05 -4.28 -8.05
C GLU A 88 2.79 -4.95 -6.89
N SER A 89 2.11 -5.85 -6.20
CA SER A 89 2.74 -6.74 -5.24
C SER A 89 3.71 -7.59 -6.07
N GLU A 90 5.01 -7.34 -5.93
CA GLU A 90 6.01 -8.25 -6.45
C GLU A 90 5.72 -9.61 -5.83
N GLU A 91 5.22 -10.54 -6.63
CA GLU A 91 5.03 -11.93 -6.23
C GLU A 91 6.41 -12.45 -5.86
N ASP A 92 6.64 -12.69 -4.57
CA ASP A 92 7.83 -13.36 -4.05
C ASP A 92 7.97 -14.72 -4.78
N SER A 93 8.78 -14.74 -5.84
CA SER A 93 9.11 -15.95 -6.56
C SER A 93 9.91 -16.87 -5.64
N ASP A 94 9.32 -18.02 -5.33
CA ASP A 94 9.91 -19.08 -4.51
C ASP A 94 11.35 -19.36 -4.92
N THR A 95 12.28 -19.18 -3.98
CA THR A 95 13.70 -19.52 -4.17
C THR A 95 13.83 -21.05 -4.14
N ASP A 96 13.93 -21.66 -5.32
CA ASP A 96 14.23 -23.08 -5.47
C ASP A 96 15.65 -23.34 -4.95
N CYS A 97 15.75 -24.04 -3.82
CA CYS A 97 17.03 -24.42 -3.23
C CYS A 97 17.58 -25.62 -4.01
N GLU A 98 18.51 -25.37 -4.92
CA GLU A 98 19.24 -26.43 -5.63
C GLU A 98 20.08 -27.24 -4.63
N GLU A 99 19.62 -28.46 -4.30
CA GLU A 99 20.41 -29.45 -3.57
C GLU A 99 21.27 -30.25 -4.57
N GLU A 100 22.58 -30.23 -4.34
CA GLU A 100 23.62 -30.89 -5.12
C GLU A 100 23.35 -32.41 -5.25
N SER A 101 23.08 -32.87 -6.47
CA SER A 101 22.94 -34.30 -6.75
C SER A 101 24.31 -34.90 -7.06
N SER A 102 24.93 -35.56 -6.07
CA SER A 102 25.99 -36.53 -6.31
C SER A 102 25.56 -37.91 -5.82
N SER A 103 25.41 -38.80 -6.80
CA SER A 103 24.86 -40.15 -6.70
C SER A 103 25.65 -41.04 -5.73
N GLN A 104 24.97 -41.83 -4.89
CA GLN A 104 25.19 -43.28 -4.78
C GLN A 104 24.30 -44.03 -3.75
N VAL A 105 23.64 -45.08 -4.27
CA VAL A 105 23.27 -46.38 -3.65
C VAL A 105 21.94 -46.50 -2.86
N PRO A 106 21.07 -47.49 -3.20
CA PRO A 106 19.76 -47.68 -2.57
C PRO A 106 19.82 -48.71 -1.43
N GLN A 107 19.09 -48.50 -0.33
CA GLN A 107 18.46 -49.62 0.40
C GLN A 107 17.52 -49.19 1.54
N LYS A 108 16.28 -49.70 1.43
CA LYS A 108 15.54 -50.43 2.47
C LYS A 108 15.06 -49.66 3.73
N ARG A 109 13.73 -49.71 3.84
CA ARG A 109 12.94 -50.06 5.04
C ARG A 109 12.69 -49.00 6.11
N GLN A 110 11.40 -48.96 6.45
CA GLN A 110 10.81 -48.82 7.79
C GLN A 110 10.51 -47.41 8.30
N ASN A 111 9.21 -47.07 8.20
CA ASN A 111 8.35 -46.65 9.31
C ASN A 111 9.08 -46.62 10.67
N THR A 112 9.10 -45.48 11.36
CA THR A 112 8.49 -45.29 12.70
C THR A 112 8.86 -43.94 13.34
N LYS A 113 7.83 -43.40 14.01
CA LYS A 113 7.83 -42.69 15.31
C LYS A 113 8.44 -41.30 15.44
N CYS A 114 7.51 -40.39 15.73
CA CYS A 114 7.64 -39.29 16.68
C CYS A 114 8.44 -39.63 17.94
N CYS A 115 9.24 -38.66 18.40
CA CYS A 115 9.58 -38.22 19.77
C CYS A 115 10.79 -37.28 19.58
N GLY A 116 10.83 -36.02 20.00
CA GLY A 116 10.39 -35.45 21.27
C GLY A 116 11.63 -35.00 22.05
N GLY A 117 11.75 -33.70 22.32
CA GLY A 117 12.36 -33.21 23.57
C GLY A 117 13.84 -32.78 23.58
N ARG A 118 14.01 -31.50 23.93
CA ARG A 118 15.01 -30.89 24.84
C ARG A 118 16.51 -31.09 24.57
N GLY A 119 17.14 -29.97 24.21
CA GLY A 119 17.89 -29.14 25.16
C GLY A 119 19.33 -29.56 25.47
N SER A 120 20.27 -28.68 25.14
CA SER A 120 21.16 -27.97 26.08
C SER A 120 21.87 -26.86 25.34
#